data_AF-A0A535IMP3-F1
#
_entry.id   AF-A0A535IMP3-F1
#
_cell.length_a   1.000
_cell.length_b   1.000
_cell.length_c   1.000
_cell.angle_alpha   90.00
_cell.angle_beta   90.00
_cell.angle_gamma   90.00
#
_symmetry.space_group_name_H-M   'P 1'
#
loop_
_entity.id
_entity.type
_entity.pdbx_description
1 polymer ?
#
loop_
_entity_poly.entity_id
_entity_poly.type
_entity_poly.pdbx_seq_one_letter_code
_entity_poly.pdbx_strand_id
1 'polypeptide(L)'
;MSVIEYRGRLHGVAAATGTSSKRHRLDSLVMESRDRLANLAVFGAAAVVWILVGLVVTTRDPRVDSGAGFLGAGLIGLAVGLTTIPLFWLSVFARHRRIAYRGDWMRAVRRGAWVTVVVAVLVVLRLQNLFQPQVALFILAMVFVAEATLSVER
;
A
#
# COMPACT_ATOMS: atom_id res chain seq x y z
N MET A 1 -20.47 48.06 -41.24
CA MET A 1 -19.84 46.87 -40.64
C MET A 1 -19.42 47.27 -39.22
N SER A 2 -20.25 46.93 -38.23
CA SER A 2 -20.38 47.63 -36.95
C SER A 2 -19.61 46.92 -35.83
N VAL A 3 -18.82 47.69 -35.08
CA VAL A 3 -17.93 47.31 -33.96
C VAL A 3 -18.70 46.67 -32.77
N ILE A 4 -20.04 46.67 -32.79
CA ILE A 4 -20.89 46.16 -31.71
C ILE A 4 -20.92 44.62 -31.66
N GLU A 5 -20.65 43.92 -32.78
CA GLU A 5 -20.81 42.47 -32.87
C GLU A 5 -19.65 41.66 -32.26
N TYR A 6 -18.49 42.29 -32.02
CA TYR A 6 -17.32 41.62 -31.43
C TYR A 6 -17.42 41.47 -29.90
N ARG A 7 -18.25 42.25 -29.23
CA ARG A 7 -18.38 42.24 -27.76
C ARG A 7 -19.25 41.09 -27.24
N GLY A 8 -20.17 40.58 -28.05
CA GLY A 8 -21.06 39.47 -27.68
C GLY A 8 -20.35 38.11 -27.61
N ARG A 9 -19.26 37.92 -28.37
CA ARG A 9 -18.58 36.62 -28.47
C ARG A 9 -17.59 36.34 -27.33
N LEU A 10 -17.12 37.36 -26.62
CA LEU A 10 -16.18 37.21 -25.50
C LEU A 10 -16.86 36.83 -24.18
N HIS A 11 -18.15 37.13 -24.00
CA HIS A 11 -18.89 36.72 -22.80
C HIS A 11 -19.36 35.26 -22.83
N GLY A 12 -19.50 34.66 -24.02
CA GLY A 12 -19.86 33.24 -24.17
C GLY A 12 -18.70 32.27 -23.91
N VAL A 13 -17.46 32.68 -24.15
CA VAL A 13 -16.27 31.81 -24.01
C VAL A 13 -15.75 31.79 -22.56
N ALA A 14 -15.96 32.86 -21.79
CA ALA A 14 -15.56 32.93 -20.39
C ALA A 14 -16.43 32.07 -19.45
N ALA A 15 -17.68 31.76 -19.84
CA ALA A 15 -18.61 30.96 -19.03
C ALA A 15 -18.43 29.44 -19.23
N ALA A 16 -17.85 28.99 -20.34
CA ALA A 16 -17.72 27.57 -20.67
C ALA A 16 -16.43 26.92 -20.10
N THR A 17 -15.42 27.71 -19.73
CA THR A 17 -14.11 27.19 -19.28
C THR A 17 -14.02 26.93 -17.77
N GLY A 18 -14.92 27.50 -16.96
CA GLY A 18 -14.89 27.36 -15.49
C GLY A 18 -15.47 26.05 -14.93
N THR A 19 -16.38 25.39 -15.65
CA THR A 19 -17.09 24.20 -15.15
C THR A 19 -16.34 22.90 -15.43
N SER A 20 -15.62 22.81 -16.56
CA SER A 20 -14.79 21.65 -16.92
C SER A 20 -13.59 21.47 -15.98
N SER A 21 -12.88 22.56 -15.65
CA SER A 21 -11.74 22.52 -14.71
C SER A 21 -12.17 22.15 -13.29
N LYS A 22 -13.34 22.62 -12.83
CA LYS A 22 -13.88 22.26 -11.51
C LYS A 22 -14.30 20.79 -11.43
N ARG A 23 -14.95 20.24 -12.47
CA ARG A 23 -15.30 18.81 -12.51
C ARG A 23 -14.06 17.93 -12.52
N HIS A 24 -13.09 18.21 -13.39
CA HIS A 24 -11.84 17.43 -13.45
C HIS A 24 -11.05 17.49 -12.13
N ARG A 25 -11.09 18.63 -11.42
CA ARG A 25 -10.48 18.79 -10.09
C ARG A 25 -11.24 18.03 -8.99
N LEU A 26 -12.58 18.06 -9.00
CA LEU A 26 -13.41 17.28 -8.07
C LEU A 26 -13.24 15.77 -8.29
N ASP A 27 -13.13 15.34 -9.54
CA ASP A 27 -12.86 13.94 -9.90
C ASP A 27 -11.48 13.48 -9.43
N SER A 28 -10.49 14.38 -9.36
CA SER A 28 -9.16 14.09 -8.78
C SER A 28 -9.08 14.16 -7.24
N LEU A 29 -10.06 14.82 -6.59
CA LEU A 29 -10.15 14.95 -5.13
C LEU A 29 -10.98 13.83 -4.49
N VAL A 30 -11.85 13.19 -5.27
CA VAL A 30 -12.66 12.06 -4.85
C VAL A 30 -11.88 10.79 -5.14
N MET A 31 -11.58 10.02 -4.09
CA MET A 31 -10.92 8.72 -4.23
C MET A 31 -11.66 7.86 -5.25
N GLU A 32 -10.97 7.50 -6.32
CA GLU A 32 -11.55 6.77 -7.45
C GLU A 32 -12.18 5.46 -6.94
N SER A 33 -13.35 5.09 -7.46
CA SER A 33 -14.03 3.85 -7.03
C SER A 33 -13.13 2.61 -7.18
N ARG A 34 -12.24 2.63 -8.18
CA ARG A 34 -11.21 1.63 -8.40
C ARG A 34 -10.23 1.51 -7.22
N ASP A 35 -9.74 2.62 -6.68
CA ASP A 35 -8.81 2.63 -5.55
C ASP A 35 -9.48 2.16 -4.26
N ARG A 36 -10.77 2.49 -4.08
CA ARG A 36 -11.55 1.97 -2.95
C ARG A 36 -11.72 0.47 -3.03
N LEU A 37 -12.11 -0.03 -4.20
CA LEU A 37 -12.29 -1.46 -4.44
C LEU A 37 -10.96 -2.21 -4.27
N ALA A 38 -9.85 -1.64 -4.74
CA ALA A 38 -8.52 -2.21 -4.51
C ALA A 38 -8.16 -2.27 -3.02
N ASN A 39 -8.38 -1.20 -2.24
CA ASN A 39 -8.15 -1.22 -0.80
C ASN A 39 -9.03 -2.27 -0.09
N LEU A 40 -10.32 -2.34 -0.43
CA LEU A 40 -11.24 -3.33 0.14
C LEU A 40 -10.84 -4.76 -0.23
N ALA A 41 -10.43 -5.00 -1.47
CA ALA A 41 -9.97 -6.30 -1.92
C ALA A 41 -8.70 -6.73 -1.17
N VAL A 42 -7.74 -5.82 -0.98
CA VAL A 42 -6.49 -6.13 -0.24
C VAL A 42 -6.77 -6.35 1.24
N PHE A 43 -7.65 -5.56 1.88
CA PHE A 43 -8.07 -5.80 3.25
C PHE A 43 -8.85 -7.12 3.40
N GLY A 44 -9.72 -7.45 2.44
CA GLY A 44 -10.42 -8.73 2.41
C GLY A 44 -9.45 -9.90 2.30
N ALA A 45 -8.44 -9.81 1.43
CA ALA A 45 -7.37 -10.79 1.33
C ALA A 45 -6.58 -10.90 2.65
N ALA A 46 -6.24 -9.78 3.29
CA ALA A 46 -5.56 -9.78 4.58
C ALA A 46 -6.38 -10.50 5.66
N ALA A 47 -7.70 -10.24 5.73
CA ALA A 47 -8.60 -10.91 6.67
C ALA A 47 -8.63 -12.43 6.45
N VAL A 48 -8.70 -12.88 5.19
CA VAL A 48 -8.61 -14.31 4.85
C VAL A 48 -7.29 -14.92 5.33
N VAL A 49 -6.16 -14.25 5.09
CA VAL A 49 -4.85 -14.77 5.54
C VAL A 49 -4.75 -14.80 7.06
N TRP A 50 -5.31 -13.82 7.79
CA TRP A 50 -5.38 -13.87 9.26
C TRP A 50 -6.20 -15.07 9.77
N ILE A 51 -7.30 -15.42 9.11
CA ILE A 51 -8.06 -16.63 9.43
C ILE A 51 -7.19 -17.87 9.23
N LEU A 52 -6.45 -17.95 8.13
CA LEU A 52 -5.51 -19.06 7.86
C LEU A 52 -4.40 -19.14 8.92
N VAL A 53 -3.85 -18.01 9.35
CA VAL A 53 -2.88 -17.94 10.47
C VAL A 53 -3.51 -18.53 11.73
N GLY A 54 -4.72 -18.10 12.09
CA GLY A 54 -5.44 -18.61 13.25
C GLY A 54 -5.66 -20.12 13.19
N LEU A 55 -6.06 -20.63 12.03
CA LEU A 55 -6.22 -22.06 11.80
C LEU A 55 -4.91 -22.82 11.98
N VAL A 56 -3.81 -22.38 11.35
CA VAL A 56 -2.52 -23.07 11.46
C VAL A 56 -2.02 -23.06 12.90
N VAL A 57 -2.07 -21.92 13.58
CA VAL A 57 -1.59 -21.77 14.97
C VAL A 57 -2.42 -22.60 15.95
N THR A 58 -3.71 -22.82 15.70
CA THR A 58 -4.59 -23.62 16.58
C THR A 58 -4.63 -25.10 16.26
N THR A 59 -4.26 -25.51 15.04
CA THR A 59 -4.40 -26.92 14.58
C THR A 59 -3.07 -27.63 14.37
N ARG A 60 -1.95 -26.90 14.27
CA ARG A 60 -0.62 -27.49 14.02
C ARG A 60 0.34 -27.09 15.12
N ASP A 61 0.97 -28.09 15.75
CA ASP A 61 2.05 -27.86 16.71
C ASP A 61 3.40 -27.72 15.97
N PRO A 62 4.03 -26.54 15.96
CA PRO A 62 5.31 -26.33 15.30
C PRO A 62 6.49 -27.06 15.97
N ARG A 63 6.33 -27.59 17.19
CA ARG A 63 7.37 -28.38 17.87
C ARG A 63 7.42 -29.83 17.38
N VAL A 64 6.30 -30.35 16.90
CA VAL A 64 6.18 -31.73 16.39
C VAL A 64 6.29 -31.76 14.87
N ASP A 65 5.76 -30.74 14.18
CA ASP A 65 5.83 -30.58 12.73
C ASP A 65 6.64 -29.32 12.39
N SER A 66 7.92 -29.48 12.04
CA SER A 66 8.76 -28.34 11.65
C SER A 66 8.24 -27.61 10.41
N GLY A 67 7.49 -28.28 9.53
CA GLY A 67 6.86 -27.67 8.36
C GLY A 67 5.78 -26.65 8.74
N ALA A 68 5.05 -26.91 9.82
CA ALA A 68 4.05 -25.98 10.36
C ALA A 68 4.67 -24.66 10.85
N GLY A 69 5.89 -24.71 11.37
CA GLY A 69 6.64 -23.52 11.78
C GLY A 69 6.93 -22.58 10.60
N PHE A 70 7.49 -23.11 9.51
CA PHE A 70 7.79 -22.31 8.32
C PHE A 70 6.51 -21.81 7.61
N LEU A 71 5.49 -22.67 7.52
CA LEU A 71 4.20 -22.27 6.95
C LEU A 71 3.55 -21.15 7.77
N GLY A 72 3.53 -21.28 9.10
CA GLY A 72 3.02 -20.27 10.02
C GLY A 72 3.77 -18.96 9.89
N ALA A 73 5.10 -19.00 9.81
CA ALA A 73 5.93 -17.81 9.61
C ALA A 73 5.63 -17.09 8.29
N GLY A 74 5.49 -17.85 7.20
CA GLY A 74 5.10 -17.32 5.89
C GLY A 74 3.72 -16.67 5.90
N LEU A 75 2.73 -17.32 6.52
CA LEU A 75 1.37 -16.79 6.62
C LEU A 75 1.29 -15.54 7.50
N ILE A 76 2.02 -15.50 8.63
CA ILE A 76 2.10 -14.31 9.48
C ILE A 76 2.75 -13.15 8.72
N GLY A 77 3.87 -13.40 8.06
CA GLY A 77 4.51 -12.39 7.22
C GLY A 77 3.56 -11.84 6.16
N LEU A 78 2.86 -12.73 5.45
CA LEU A 78 1.91 -12.36 4.41
C LEU A 78 0.72 -11.58 4.97
N ALA A 79 0.17 -11.98 6.12
CA ALA A 79 -0.94 -11.29 6.76
C ALA A 79 -0.56 -9.85 7.14
N VAL A 80 0.59 -9.67 7.76
CA VAL A 80 1.09 -8.35 8.15
C VAL A 80 1.41 -7.52 6.90
N GLY A 81 2.07 -8.10 5.91
CA GLY A 81 2.34 -7.47 4.62
C GLY A 81 1.09 -6.95 3.94
N LEU A 82 0.10 -7.81 3.71
CA LEU A 82 -1.18 -7.44 3.10
C LEU A 82 -1.93 -6.38 3.92
N THR A 83 -1.85 -6.42 5.25
CA THR A 83 -2.44 -5.40 6.12
C THR A 83 -1.76 -4.04 5.94
N THR A 84 -0.43 -4.02 5.74
CA THR A 84 0.34 -2.76 5.63
C THR A 84 0.25 -2.09 4.25
N ILE A 85 0.01 -2.83 3.17
CA ILE A 85 -0.14 -2.27 1.80
C ILE A 85 -1.17 -1.13 1.74
N PRO A 86 -2.45 -1.33 2.14
CA PRO A 86 -3.45 -0.27 2.09
C PRO A 86 -3.11 0.87 3.07
N LEU A 87 -2.46 0.57 4.20
CA LEU A 87 -2.01 1.61 5.15
C LEU A 87 -0.93 2.50 4.56
N PHE A 88 0.08 1.94 3.88
CA PHE A 88 1.10 2.72 3.20
C PHE A 88 0.50 3.58 2.10
N TRP A 89 -0.42 3.04 1.32
CA TRP A 89 -1.12 3.80 0.29
C TRP A 89 -1.95 4.94 0.90
N LEU A 90 -2.76 4.65 1.92
CA LEU A 90 -3.59 5.65 2.61
C LEU A 90 -2.77 6.74 3.28
N SER A 91 -1.59 6.41 3.84
CA SER A 91 -0.70 7.40 4.45
C SER A 91 -0.19 8.44 3.43
N VAL A 92 0.14 7.99 2.22
CA VAL A 92 0.59 8.86 1.12
C VAL A 92 -0.59 9.70 0.61
N PHE A 93 -1.75 9.07 0.43
CA PHE A 93 -2.97 9.75 0.00
C PHE A 93 -3.39 10.87 0.97
N ALA A 94 -3.35 10.60 2.29
CA ALA A 94 -3.64 11.58 3.32
C ALA A 94 -2.64 12.75 3.32
N ARG A 95 -1.35 12.46 3.11
CA ARG A 95 -0.28 13.48 3.06
C ARG A 95 -0.39 14.40 1.84
N HIS A 96 -0.83 13.89 0.69
CA HIS A 96 -0.95 14.66 -0.56
C HIS A 96 -2.31 15.35 -0.75
N ARG A 97 -3.02 15.66 0.35
CA ARG A 97 -4.34 16.33 0.33
C ARG A 97 -5.40 15.61 -0.52
N ARG A 98 -5.40 14.26 -0.54
CA ARG A 98 -6.38 13.41 -1.25
C ARG A 98 -6.26 13.39 -2.78
N ILE A 99 -5.07 13.65 -3.32
CA ILE A 99 -4.80 13.48 -4.75
C ILE A 99 -4.18 12.10 -4.96
N ALA A 100 -4.84 11.23 -5.74
CA ALA A 100 -4.33 9.90 -6.08
C ALA A 100 -3.27 10.01 -7.20
N TYR A 101 -2.00 9.72 -6.89
CA TYR A 101 -0.92 9.73 -7.89
C TYR A 101 -0.71 8.35 -8.53
N ARG A 102 -0.52 8.32 -9.86
CA ARG A 102 -0.09 7.10 -10.58
C ARG A 102 1.28 6.66 -10.05
N GLY A 103 1.37 5.43 -9.57
CA GLY A 103 2.61 4.82 -9.05
C GLY A 103 2.68 4.69 -7.52
N ASP A 104 1.76 5.32 -6.78
CA ASP A 104 1.70 5.17 -5.32
C ASP A 104 1.36 3.75 -4.88
N TRP A 105 0.49 3.08 -5.65
CA TRP A 105 0.18 1.66 -5.46
C TRP A 105 1.41 0.76 -5.60
N MET A 106 2.24 0.98 -6.62
CA MET A 106 3.46 0.17 -6.81
C MET A 106 4.45 0.38 -5.65
N ARG A 107 4.58 1.63 -5.17
CA ARG A 107 5.41 1.93 -3.99
C ARG A 107 4.86 1.30 -2.71
N ALA A 108 3.54 1.34 -2.51
CA ALA A 108 2.87 0.73 -1.36
C ALA A 108 3.01 -0.80 -1.35
N VAL A 109 2.78 -1.46 -2.49
CA VAL A 109 2.96 -2.91 -2.67
C VAL A 109 4.41 -3.31 -2.38
N ARG A 110 5.38 -2.57 -2.93
CA ARG A 110 6.81 -2.84 -2.68
C ARG A 110 7.17 -2.71 -1.19
N ARG A 111 6.68 -1.68 -0.50
CA ARG A 111 6.89 -1.51 0.94
C ARG A 111 6.23 -2.62 1.75
N GLY A 112 5.01 -3.02 1.39
CA GLY A 112 4.33 -4.17 2.00
C GLY A 112 5.05 -5.50 1.74
N ALA A 113 5.68 -5.67 0.57
CA ALA A 113 6.51 -6.84 0.27
C ALA A 113 7.74 -6.89 1.18
N TRP A 114 8.41 -5.77 1.43
CA TRP A 114 9.49 -5.71 2.41
C TRP A 114 9.02 -6.06 3.82
N VAL A 115 7.87 -5.53 4.26
CA VAL A 115 7.28 -5.89 5.56
C VAL A 115 7.01 -7.39 5.64
N THR A 116 6.47 -7.99 4.58
CA THR A 116 6.21 -9.44 4.51
C THR A 116 7.49 -10.24 4.76
N VAL A 117 8.56 -9.90 4.03
CA VAL A 117 9.85 -10.58 4.13
C VAL A 117 10.45 -10.41 5.52
N VAL A 118 10.51 -9.17 6.03
CA VAL A 118 11.06 -8.89 7.36
C VAL A 118 10.33 -9.69 8.43
N VAL A 119 8.99 -9.61 8.46
CA VAL A 119 8.20 -10.30 9.48
C VAL A 119 8.39 -11.82 9.38
N ALA A 120 8.33 -12.39 8.17
CA ALA A 120 8.54 -13.82 7.98
C ALA A 120 9.93 -14.26 8.49
N VAL A 121 10.98 -13.53 8.13
CA VAL A 121 12.36 -13.82 8.59
C VAL A 121 12.46 -13.72 10.11
N LEU A 122 11.93 -12.66 10.72
CA LEU A 122 11.99 -12.50 12.18
C LEU A 122 11.23 -13.62 12.91
N VAL A 123 10.08 -14.06 12.39
CA VAL A 123 9.33 -15.19 12.96
C VAL A 123 10.13 -16.48 12.83
N VAL A 124 10.74 -16.77 11.68
CA VAL A 124 11.60 -17.95 11.50
C VAL A 124 12.79 -17.93 12.46
N LEU A 125 13.50 -16.79 12.57
CA LEU A 125 14.60 -16.63 13.51
C LEU A 125 14.14 -16.84 14.96
N ARG A 126 12.93 -16.37 15.29
CA ARG A 126 12.34 -16.58 16.61
C ARG A 126 12.05 -18.06 16.87
N LEU A 127 11.50 -18.78 15.89
CA LEU A 127 11.22 -20.22 16.00
C LEU A 127 12.50 -21.05 16.20
N GLN A 128 13.60 -20.64 15.56
CA GLN A 128 14.90 -21.30 15.69
C GLN A 128 15.71 -20.88 16.94
N ASN A 129 15.15 -20.02 17.80
CA ASN A 129 15.86 -19.40 18.93
C ASN A 129 17.15 -18.63 18.55
N LEU A 130 17.24 -18.16 17.29
CA LEU A 130 18.35 -17.35 16.80
C LEU A 130 18.06 -15.84 16.87
N PHE A 131 16.85 -15.47 17.27
CA PHE A 131 16.44 -14.07 17.35
C PHE A 131 17.23 -13.32 18.42
N GLN A 132 18.05 -12.37 17.96
CA GLN A 132 18.70 -11.36 18.79
C GLN A 132 18.24 -9.97 18.35
N PRO A 133 17.97 -9.02 19.28
CA PRO A 133 17.56 -7.66 18.93
C PRO A 133 18.50 -6.97 17.93
N GLN A 134 19.80 -7.24 18.04
CA GLN A 134 20.85 -6.71 17.16
C GLN A 134 20.67 -7.19 15.72
N VAL A 135 20.34 -8.47 15.52
CA VAL A 135 20.06 -9.05 14.19
C VAL A 135 18.81 -8.40 13.58
N ALA A 136 17.77 -8.17 14.39
CA ALA A 136 16.57 -7.48 13.92
C ALA A 136 16.87 -6.05 13.44
N LEU A 137 17.66 -5.29 14.22
CA LEU A 137 18.10 -3.94 13.83
C LEU A 137 18.92 -3.97 12.53
N PHE A 138 19.83 -4.93 12.40
CA PHE A 138 20.63 -5.10 11.19
C PHE A 138 19.76 -5.38 9.95
N ILE A 139 18.79 -6.30 10.06
CA ILE A 139 17.85 -6.60 8.97
C ILE A 139 17.05 -5.35 8.58
N LEU A 140 16.53 -4.60 9.56
CA LEU A 140 15.78 -3.38 9.31
C LEU A 140 16.64 -2.31 8.62
N ALA A 141 17.91 -2.15 9.05
CA ALA A 141 18.84 -1.23 8.41
C ALA A 141 19.13 -1.63 6.96
N MET A 142 19.35 -2.91 6.67
CA MET A 142 19.57 -3.43 5.32
C MET A 142 18.36 -3.19 4.41
N VAL A 143 17.14 -3.43 4.91
CA VAL A 143 15.90 -3.16 4.15
C VAL A 143 15.73 -1.67 3.89
N PHE A 144 16.06 -0.82 4.86
CA PHE A 144 16.04 0.63 4.68
C PHE A 144 17.03 1.07 3.59
N VAL A 145 18.27 0.56 3.62
CA VAL A 145 19.27 0.83 2.58
C VAL A 145 18.79 0.33 1.22
N ALA A 146 18.25 -0.89 1.13
CA ALA A 146 17.72 -1.43 -0.11
C ALA A 146 16.56 -0.59 -0.67
N GLU A 147 15.65 -0.13 0.18
CA GLU A 147 14.55 0.75 -0.23
C GLU A 147 15.05 2.12 -0.70
N ALA A 148 16.06 2.67 -0.03
CA ALA A 148 16.69 3.93 -0.41
C ALA A 148 17.38 3.82 -1.78
N THR A 149 18.19 2.78 -2.01
CA THR A 149 18.87 2.55 -3.29
C THR A 149 17.87 2.40 -4.44
N LEU A 150 16.83 1.57 -4.25
CA LEU A 150 15.78 1.38 -5.27
C LEU A 150 14.91 2.62 -5.50
N SER A 151 14.97 3.60 -4.60
CA SER A 151 14.23 4.87 -4.72
C SER A 151 15.05 5.96 -5.42
N VAL A 152 16.39 5.88 -5.44
CA VAL A 152 17.28 6.86 -6.09
C VAL A 152 17.41 6.64 -7.60
N GLU A 153 17.23 5.41 -8.07
CA GLU A 153 17.40 5.04 -9.48
C GLU A 153 16.23 5.48 -10.39
N ARG A 154 15.41 6.44 -9.95
CA ARG A 154 14.26 7.01 -10.68
C ARG A 154 14.15 8.50 -10.48
#